data_AF-A0A4R5A1L3-F1
#
_entry.id   AF-A0A4R5A1L3-F1
#
_cell.length_a   1.000
_cell.length_b   1.000
_cell.length_c   1.000
_cell.angle_alpha   90.00
_cell.angle_beta   90.00
_cell.angle_gamma   90.00
#
_symmetry.space_group_name_H-M   'P 1'
#
loop_
_entity.id
_entity.type
_entity.pdbx_description
1 polymer ?
#
loop_
_entity_poly.entity_id
_entity_poly.type
_entity_poly.pdbx_seq_one_letter_code
_entity_poly.pdbx_strand_id
1 'polypeptide(L)'
;MRPLDALAKVCGDVRPGEPAEGVLGVEPAFVAAPKTVAEAAEVMRVAAENGLTIVPRGAETRLDWGTPPARCDVLVDTHRLDKLIEHTAGDLVAKAEAGLPMDRLSERLAECGQRLALDVPLPGSTVGGTIATAAAGPLRSLYGTPRNLVIGLTVVRADGQVAKSGGKVVKNVAGYDLGRLFSGSYGTLGLIVEATFRLHPVPSATAYVTCAVDGPEDTNDAVQTVLHSPVAPSALEYISPGTVTVLLEGVPDGVAARARQTAELLGENAEIRENAPDGWSLYPDGTTLIDIGAPPPSLRDVLTTLGPDIDLTWSGSGHGYVGLPAELGPDEVADVLDRLRNALSRHRGHAVVRYAPQEVRDEIDLWGPIPALALMRRVKDQFDPDHRLSPGRFAGGI
;
A
#
# COMPACT_ATOMS: atom_id res chain seq x y z
N MET A 1 22.81 -29.98 -11.61
CA MET A 1 21.60 -30.39 -10.85
C MET A 1 20.42 -29.66 -11.48
N ARG A 2 19.25 -30.28 -11.68
CA ARG A 2 18.13 -29.52 -12.24
C ARG A 2 17.69 -28.46 -11.20
N PRO A 3 17.29 -27.24 -11.61
CA PRO A 3 16.92 -26.18 -10.68
C PRO A 3 15.89 -26.60 -9.63
N LEU A 4 14.85 -27.35 -10.03
CA LEU A 4 13.84 -27.90 -9.13
C LEU A 4 14.43 -28.79 -8.03
N ASP A 5 15.37 -29.68 -8.39
CA ASP A 5 16.02 -30.60 -7.44
C ASP A 5 16.92 -29.82 -6.45
N ALA A 6 17.47 -28.68 -6.85
CA ALA A 6 18.28 -27.82 -5.99
C ALA A 6 17.41 -27.03 -5.00
N LEU A 7 16.29 -26.46 -5.47
CA LEU A 7 15.33 -25.75 -4.64
C LEU A 7 14.67 -26.69 -3.60
N ALA A 8 14.26 -27.89 -4.01
CA ALA A 8 13.64 -28.88 -3.12
C ALA A 8 14.56 -29.40 -2.00
N LYS A 9 15.89 -29.22 -2.12
CA LYS A 9 16.84 -29.56 -1.05
C LYS A 9 16.86 -28.54 0.08
N VAL A 10 16.49 -27.29 -0.21
CA VAL A 10 16.61 -26.17 0.74
C VAL A 10 15.25 -25.67 1.24
N CYS A 11 14.17 -25.98 0.53
CA CYS A 11 12.82 -25.67 0.93
C CYS A 11 11.96 -26.94 0.81
N GLY A 12 11.25 -27.28 1.90
CA GLY A 12 10.42 -28.48 1.95
C GLY A 12 9.12 -28.39 1.13
N ASP A 13 8.78 -27.20 0.63
CA ASP A 13 7.61 -26.97 -0.22
C ASP A 13 8.06 -26.26 -1.50
N VAL A 14 8.33 -27.05 -2.52
CA VAL A 14 8.74 -26.61 -3.86
C VAL A 14 8.03 -27.49 -4.88
N ARG A 15 7.44 -26.85 -5.89
CA ARG A 15 6.72 -27.54 -6.96
C ARG A 15 6.87 -26.80 -8.30
N PRO A 16 6.55 -27.45 -9.43
CA PRO A 16 6.31 -26.74 -10.68
C PRO A 16 5.24 -25.66 -10.50
N GLY A 17 5.39 -24.55 -11.21
CA GLY A 17 4.37 -23.51 -11.29
C GLY A 17 3.24 -23.89 -12.23
N GLU A 18 2.08 -23.30 -12.00
CA GLU A 18 0.88 -23.48 -12.84
C GLU A 18 0.54 -22.19 -13.60
N PRO A 19 -0.05 -22.27 -14.80
CA PRO A 19 -0.45 -21.08 -15.57
C PRO A 19 -1.33 -20.09 -14.80
N ALA A 20 -2.22 -20.59 -13.93
CA ALA A 20 -3.11 -19.77 -13.12
C ALA A 20 -2.38 -18.91 -12.07
N GLU A 21 -1.13 -19.25 -11.76
CA GLU A 21 -0.26 -18.48 -10.85
C GLU A 21 0.55 -17.42 -11.59
N GLY A 22 0.31 -17.26 -12.89
CA GLY A 22 0.98 -16.29 -13.73
C GLY A 22 0.77 -14.86 -13.24
N VAL A 23 1.85 -14.10 -13.16
CA VAL A 23 1.81 -12.70 -12.74
C VAL A 23 1.51 -11.85 -13.97
N LEU A 24 0.26 -11.41 -14.11
CA LEU A 24 -0.20 -10.67 -15.30
C LEU A 24 0.12 -11.40 -16.62
N GLY A 25 -0.10 -12.72 -16.64
CA GLY A 25 0.15 -13.59 -17.80
C GLY A 25 1.57 -14.15 -17.91
N VAL A 26 2.47 -13.79 -16.98
CA VAL A 26 3.86 -14.30 -16.98
C VAL A 26 3.96 -15.50 -16.05
N GLU A 27 3.99 -16.69 -16.65
CA GLU A 27 3.94 -17.96 -15.93
C GLU A 27 5.25 -18.28 -15.19
N PRO A 28 5.16 -18.74 -13.92
CA PRO A 28 6.31 -19.22 -13.17
C PRO A 28 6.73 -20.63 -13.60
N ALA A 29 8.04 -20.89 -13.68
CA ALA A 29 8.52 -22.27 -13.83
C ALA A 29 8.36 -23.07 -12.53
N PHE A 30 8.58 -22.43 -11.37
CA PHE A 30 8.55 -23.05 -10.05
C PHE A 30 7.87 -22.16 -9.02
N VAL A 31 7.31 -22.78 -7.99
CA VAL A 31 6.85 -22.12 -6.76
C VAL A 31 7.62 -22.69 -5.60
N ALA A 32 8.13 -21.83 -4.72
CA ALA A 32 8.80 -22.21 -3.48
C ALA A 32 8.17 -21.46 -2.30
N ALA A 33 7.73 -22.20 -1.27
CA ALA A 33 7.11 -21.64 -0.09
C ALA A 33 7.97 -21.89 1.17
N PRO A 34 8.97 -21.04 1.48
CA PRO A 34 9.80 -21.21 2.66
C PRO A 34 8.99 -21.01 3.95
N LYS A 35 9.25 -21.82 4.99
CA LYS A 35 8.62 -21.67 6.33
C LYS A 35 9.51 -20.98 7.36
N THR A 36 10.73 -20.60 6.98
CA THR A 36 11.67 -19.86 7.85
C THR A 36 12.51 -18.88 7.05
N VAL A 37 13.07 -17.88 7.74
CA VAL A 37 14.04 -16.94 7.15
C VAL A 37 15.25 -17.67 6.55
N ALA A 38 15.70 -18.77 7.17
CA ALA A 38 16.83 -19.55 6.68
C ALA A 38 16.49 -20.28 5.37
N GLU A 39 15.31 -20.90 5.27
CA GLU A 39 14.85 -21.51 4.02
C GLU A 39 14.68 -20.45 2.91
N ALA A 40 14.12 -19.28 3.25
CA ALA A 40 13.99 -18.18 2.30
C ALA A 40 15.36 -17.70 1.78
N ALA A 41 16.35 -17.55 2.68
CA ALA A 41 17.74 -17.23 2.32
C ALA A 41 18.33 -18.24 1.33
N GLU A 42 18.17 -19.54 1.62
CA GLU A 42 18.71 -20.59 0.77
C GLU A 42 17.99 -20.71 -0.58
N VAL A 43 16.67 -20.51 -0.63
CA VAL A 43 15.90 -20.46 -1.91
C VAL A 43 16.44 -19.34 -2.80
N MET A 44 16.63 -18.16 -2.23
CA MET A 44 17.15 -16.98 -2.95
C MET A 44 18.59 -17.21 -3.42
N ARG A 45 19.45 -17.81 -2.58
CA ARG A 45 20.82 -18.20 -2.95
C ARG A 45 20.84 -19.19 -4.11
N VAL A 46 20.04 -20.27 -4.04
CA VAL A 46 19.94 -21.27 -5.11
C VAL A 46 19.43 -20.65 -6.40
N ALA A 47 18.44 -19.74 -6.34
CA ALA A 47 17.95 -19.03 -7.51
C ALA A 47 19.05 -18.18 -8.16
N ALA A 48 19.83 -17.44 -7.36
CA ALA A 48 20.97 -16.65 -7.85
C ALA A 48 22.01 -17.53 -8.56
N GLU A 49 22.44 -18.62 -7.93
CA GLU A 49 23.42 -19.58 -8.48
C GLU A 49 22.99 -20.20 -9.80
N ASN A 50 21.68 -20.31 -10.04
CA ASN A 50 21.11 -20.93 -11.24
C ASN A 50 20.61 -19.91 -12.28
N GLY A 51 20.86 -18.60 -12.11
CA GLY A 51 20.41 -17.64 -13.12
C GLY A 51 18.90 -17.38 -13.12
N LEU A 52 18.20 -17.72 -12.03
CA LEU A 52 16.74 -17.63 -11.95
C LEU A 52 16.29 -16.25 -11.46
N THR A 53 15.20 -15.77 -12.05
CA THR A 53 14.43 -14.59 -11.64
C THR A 53 13.35 -14.97 -10.64
N ILE A 54 13.03 -14.05 -9.74
CA ILE A 54 12.13 -14.28 -8.61
C ILE A 54 11.08 -13.19 -8.56
N VAL A 55 9.82 -13.58 -8.33
CA VAL A 55 8.76 -12.65 -7.93
C VAL A 55 8.25 -13.07 -6.54
N PRO A 56 8.36 -12.20 -5.52
CA PRO A 56 7.75 -12.45 -4.22
C PRO A 56 6.22 -12.45 -4.30
N ARG A 57 5.58 -13.36 -3.57
CA ARG A 57 4.13 -13.52 -3.54
C ARG A 57 3.59 -13.61 -2.11
N GLY A 58 2.57 -12.82 -1.82
CA GLY A 58 1.74 -12.93 -0.62
C GLY A 58 0.37 -13.53 -0.98
N ALA A 59 -0.70 -13.03 -0.37
CA ALA A 59 -2.08 -13.42 -0.69
C ALA A 59 -2.65 -12.82 -1.99
N GLU A 60 -1.79 -12.41 -2.92
CA GLU A 60 -2.13 -11.96 -4.28
C GLU A 60 -3.07 -10.73 -4.43
N THR A 61 -3.54 -10.12 -3.34
CA THR A 61 -4.46 -8.96 -3.33
C THR A 61 -4.04 -7.74 -4.17
N ARG A 62 -2.77 -7.62 -4.54
CA ARG A 62 -2.21 -6.53 -5.37
C ARG A 62 -1.11 -7.04 -6.31
N LEU A 63 -1.12 -8.32 -6.65
CA LEU A 63 -0.08 -8.92 -7.51
C LEU A 63 -0.18 -8.41 -8.95
N ASP A 64 -1.35 -7.90 -9.32
CA ASP A 64 -1.67 -7.19 -10.55
C ASP A 64 -1.22 -5.72 -10.57
N TRP A 65 -0.67 -5.20 -9.47
CA TRP A 65 -0.17 -3.83 -9.43
C TRP A 65 1.18 -3.67 -10.15
N GLY A 66 1.29 -2.65 -11.00
CA GLY A 66 2.47 -2.34 -11.79
C GLY A 66 2.48 -3.06 -13.15
N THR A 67 3.64 -3.12 -13.78
CA THR A 67 3.83 -3.80 -15.06
C THR A 67 4.00 -5.32 -14.88
N PRO A 68 3.67 -6.14 -15.89
CA PRO A 68 4.04 -7.55 -15.90
C PRO A 68 5.56 -7.71 -15.74
N PRO A 69 6.04 -8.67 -14.94
CA PRO A 69 7.47 -8.93 -14.85
C PRO A 69 8.00 -9.39 -16.21
N ALA A 70 9.19 -8.94 -16.62
CA ALA A 70 9.82 -9.38 -17.86
C ALA A 70 10.08 -10.90 -17.88
N ARG A 71 10.26 -11.51 -16.71
CA ARG A 71 10.45 -12.94 -16.50
C ARG A 71 10.10 -13.32 -15.06
N CYS A 72 9.55 -14.52 -14.88
CA CYS A 72 9.29 -15.10 -13.57
C CYS A 72 9.70 -16.58 -13.58
N ASP A 73 10.87 -16.93 -13.06
CA ASP A 73 11.26 -18.35 -12.97
C ASP A 73 10.77 -18.99 -11.67
N VAL A 74 10.84 -18.25 -10.55
CA VAL A 74 10.43 -18.72 -9.23
C VAL A 74 9.47 -17.73 -8.59
N LEU A 75 8.26 -18.17 -8.27
CA LEU A 75 7.43 -17.47 -7.29
C LEU A 75 7.86 -17.90 -5.89
N VAL A 76 8.24 -16.92 -5.07
CA VAL A 76 8.53 -17.17 -3.65
C VAL A 76 7.31 -16.79 -2.83
N ASP A 77 6.57 -17.80 -2.40
CA ASP A 77 5.32 -17.67 -1.67
C ASP A 77 5.56 -17.56 -0.16
N THR A 78 5.10 -16.46 0.42
CA THR A 78 5.31 -16.14 1.83
C THR A 78 4.26 -16.73 2.77
N HIS A 79 3.24 -17.46 2.29
CA HIS A 79 2.12 -17.91 3.14
C HIS A 79 2.52 -18.78 4.34
N ARG A 80 3.71 -19.42 4.32
CA ARG A 80 4.25 -20.23 5.44
C ARG A 80 5.11 -19.42 6.43
N LEU A 81 5.31 -18.14 6.14
CA LEU A 81 5.91 -17.14 7.03
C LEU A 81 4.79 -16.29 7.64
N ASP A 82 3.90 -16.91 8.43
CA ASP A 82 2.64 -16.30 8.89
C ASP A 82 2.56 -16.06 10.41
N LYS A 83 3.69 -15.99 11.11
CA LYS A 83 3.71 -15.85 12.57
C LYS A 83 3.76 -14.40 13.04
N LEU A 84 3.03 -14.12 14.13
CA LEU A 84 3.37 -13.04 15.04
C LEU A 84 4.56 -13.51 15.90
N ILE A 85 5.77 -13.07 15.54
CA ILE A 85 7.02 -13.49 16.17
C ILE A 85 7.14 -12.98 17.60
N GLU A 86 6.75 -11.73 17.81
CA GLU A 86 6.84 -11.07 19.12
C GLU A 86 5.79 -9.97 19.23
N HIS A 87 5.17 -9.83 20.41
CA HIS A 87 4.32 -8.70 20.76
C HIS A 87 4.69 -8.19 22.15
N THR A 88 5.44 -7.09 22.19
CA THR A 88 5.86 -6.42 23.42
C THR A 88 4.87 -5.31 23.73
N ALA A 89 3.72 -5.67 24.30
CA ALA A 89 2.63 -4.72 24.53
C ALA A 89 3.06 -3.50 25.36
N GLY A 90 3.91 -3.67 26.37
CA GLY A 90 4.43 -2.56 27.18
C GLY A 90 5.21 -1.51 26.39
N ASP A 91 5.78 -1.88 25.24
CA ASP A 91 6.57 -0.99 24.39
C ASP A 91 5.79 -0.49 23.17
N LEU A 92 4.53 -0.91 23.00
CA LEU A 92 3.74 -0.69 21.77
C LEU A 92 4.49 -1.17 20.53
N VAL A 93 5.06 -2.38 20.57
CA VAL A 93 5.82 -2.96 19.45
C VAL A 93 5.37 -4.38 19.16
N ALA A 94 5.22 -4.70 17.88
CA ALA A 94 5.05 -6.07 17.42
C ALA A 94 5.97 -6.39 16.24
N LYS A 95 6.44 -7.63 16.18
CA LYS A 95 7.21 -8.19 15.08
C LYS A 95 6.43 -9.34 14.46
N ALA A 96 6.21 -9.27 13.16
CA ALA A 96 5.46 -10.26 12.39
C ALA A 96 6.25 -10.73 11.16
N GLU A 97 5.98 -11.95 10.73
CA GLU A 97 6.46 -12.48 9.45
C GLU A 97 5.65 -11.91 8.27
N ALA A 98 6.28 -11.87 7.09
CA ALA A 98 5.74 -11.18 5.91
C ALA A 98 4.45 -11.79 5.35
N GLY A 99 4.22 -13.08 5.53
CA GLY A 99 3.02 -13.77 5.08
C GLY A 99 1.83 -13.67 6.05
N LEU A 100 2.01 -13.10 7.25
CA LEU A 100 0.92 -12.96 8.22
C LEU A 100 -0.18 -12.05 7.64
N PRO A 101 -1.44 -12.53 7.56
CA PRO A 101 -2.56 -11.69 7.17
C PRO A 101 -2.78 -10.52 8.14
N MET A 102 -3.10 -9.34 7.59
CA MET A 102 -3.24 -8.09 8.35
C MET A 102 -4.44 -8.13 9.33
N ASP A 103 -5.50 -8.85 8.98
CA ASP A 103 -6.68 -9.10 9.83
C ASP A 103 -6.30 -9.95 11.06
N ARG A 104 -5.60 -11.07 10.85
CA ARG A 104 -5.06 -11.92 11.93
C ARG A 104 -4.09 -11.15 12.81
N LEU A 105 -3.25 -10.28 12.24
CA LEU A 105 -2.39 -9.39 13.02
C LEU A 105 -3.23 -8.45 13.89
N SER A 106 -4.22 -7.78 13.29
CA SER A 106 -5.11 -6.85 13.99
C SER A 106 -5.83 -7.51 15.17
N GLU A 107 -6.41 -8.70 14.95
CA GLU A 107 -7.08 -9.49 16.00
C GLU A 107 -6.17 -9.76 17.19
N ARG A 108 -4.93 -10.20 16.94
CA ARG A 108 -3.96 -10.49 18.01
C ARG A 108 -3.53 -9.24 18.77
N LEU A 109 -3.33 -8.12 18.09
CA LEU A 109 -2.96 -6.87 18.75
C LEU A 109 -4.11 -6.34 19.63
N ALA A 110 -5.36 -6.52 19.18
CA ALA A 110 -6.55 -6.08 19.89
C ALA A 110 -6.76 -6.81 21.22
N GLU A 111 -6.27 -8.06 21.38
CA GLU A 111 -6.27 -8.79 22.65
C GLU A 111 -5.56 -8.02 23.78
N CYS A 112 -4.59 -7.17 23.44
CA CYS A 112 -3.90 -6.29 24.39
C CYS A 112 -4.38 -4.82 24.32
N GLY A 113 -5.51 -4.53 23.68
CA GLY A 113 -6.02 -3.17 23.49
C GLY A 113 -5.16 -2.31 22.56
N GLN A 114 -4.45 -2.93 21.62
CA GLN A 114 -3.53 -2.26 20.69
C GLN A 114 -3.93 -2.48 19.24
N ARG A 115 -3.46 -1.61 18.36
CA ARG A 115 -3.64 -1.69 16.92
C ARG A 115 -2.38 -1.27 16.18
N LEU A 116 -2.21 -1.81 14.98
CA LEU A 116 -1.42 -1.15 13.95
C LEU A 116 -2.34 -0.11 13.30
N ALA A 117 -2.05 1.18 13.48
CA ALA A 117 -2.90 2.28 12.98
C ALA A 117 -2.65 2.51 11.47
N LEU A 118 -3.03 1.51 10.68
CA LEU A 118 -2.93 1.48 9.24
C LEU A 118 -4.20 0.84 8.68
N ASP A 119 -4.78 1.48 7.67
CA ASP A 119 -5.95 0.94 6.99
C ASP A 119 -5.63 -0.30 6.16
N VAL A 120 -6.63 -1.16 5.96
CA VAL A 120 -6.54 -2.38 5.14
C VAL A 120 -7.63 -2.33 4.06
N PRO A 121 -7.45 -1.57 2.96
CA PRO A 121 -8.50 -1.39 1.94
C PRO A 121 -8.91 -2.67 1.22
N LEU A 122 -8.05 -3.69 1.23
CA LEU A 122 -8.31 -5.01 0.64
C LEU A 122 -8.15 -6.10 1.70
N PRO A 123 -9.23 -6.81 2.06
CA PRO A 123 -9.17 -7.96 2.96
C PRO A 123 -8.16 -9.02 2.50
N GLY A 124 -7.60 -9.78 3.43
CA GLY A 124 -6.60 -10.82 3.13
C GLY A 124 -5.20 -10.31 2.79
N SER A 125 -4.97 -8.98 2.77
CA SER A 125 -3.63 -8.40 2.59
C SER A 125 -2.63 -8.98 3.61
N THR A 126 -1.40 -9.22 3.21
CA THR A 126 -0.33 -9.71 4.08
C THR A 126 0.59 -8.58 4.53
N VAL A 127 1.30 -8.75 5.65
CA VAL A 127 2.32 -7.80 6.15
C VAL A 127 3.30 -7.38 5.05
N GLY A 128 3.87 -8.34 4.33
CA GLY A 128 4.86 -8.12 3.28
C GLY A 128 4.27 -7.40 2.08
N GLY A 129 3.08 -7.81 1.62
CA GLY A 129 2.38 -7.18 0.50
C GLY A 129 2.01 -5.72 0.80
N THR A 130 1.51 -5.44 2.00
CA THR A 130 1.17 -4.09 2.47
C THR A 130 2.38 -3.17 2.46
N ILE A 131 3.54 -3.63 2.94
CA ILE A 131 4.78 -2.86 2.90
C ILE A 131 5.25 -2.70 1.45
N ALA A 132 5.37 -3.78 0.69
CA ALA A 132 5.92 -3.77 -0.67
C ALA A 132 5.13 -2.87 -1.63
N THR A 133 3.83 -2.68 -1.41
CA THR A 133 2.96 -1.79 -2.19
C THR A 133 2.72 -0.43 -1.56
N ALA A 134 3.25 -0.19 -0.35
CA ALA A 134 3.00 1.00 0.48
C ALA A 134 1.50 1.30 0.68
N ALA A 135 0.66 0.26 0.75
CA ALA A 135 -0.78 0.40 0.90
C ALA A 135 -1.13 1.16 2.19
N ALA A 136 -2.02 2.15 2.07
CA ALA A 136 -2.50 3.00 3.14
C ALA A 136 -3.88 3.56 2.79
N GLY A 137 -4.60 4.04 3.79
CA GLY A 137 -5.88 4.73 3.65
C GLY A 137 -5.89 6.06 4.42
N PRO A 138 -7.06 6.56 4.83
CA PRO A 138 -7.22 7.91 5.35
C PRO A 138 -6.53 8.14 6.72
N LEU A 139 -6.24 7.08 7.50
CA LEU A 139 -5.46 7.18 8.75
C LEU A 139 -4.03 7.70 8.53
N ARG A 140 -3.55 7.69 7.28
CA ARG A 140 -2.24 8.26 6.93
C ARG A 140 -2.09 9.73 7.31
N SER A 141 -3.20 10.46 7.45
CA SER A 141 -3.22 11.87 7.84
C SER A 141 -2.58 12.07 9.22
N LEU A 142 -2.88 11.19 10.18
CA LEU A 142 -2.33 11.25 11.53
C LEU A 142 -1.15 10.29 11.75
N TYR A 143 -1.22 9.07 11.21
CA TYR A 143 -0.27 7.99 11.54
C TYR A 143 0.79 7.73 10.46
N GLY A 144 0.60 8.30 9.26
CA GLY A 144 1.47 8.04 8.10
C GLY A 144 1.18 6.70 7.41
N THR A 145 2.09 6.24 6.56
CA THR A 145 1.93 4.99 5.77
C THR A 145 2.82 3.88 6.34
N PRO A 146 2.93 2.67 5.72
CA PRO A 146 3.83 1.62 6.21
C PRO A 146 5.25 2.12 6.50
N ARG A 147 5.79 3.04 5.69
CA ARG A 147 7.11 3.65 5.87
C ARG A 147 7.30 4.42 7.19
N ASN A 148 6.20 4.85 7.81
CA ASN A 148 6.19 5.60 9.06
C ASN A 148 6.01 4.68 10.28
N LEU A 149 5.39 3.52 10.06
CA LEU A 149 4.98 2.58 11.10
C LEU A 149 5.97 1.41 11.26
N VAL A 150 6.69 1.06 10.19
CA VAL A 150 7.78 0.08 10.24
C VAL A 150 8.99 0.71 10.93
N ILE A 151 9.42 0.11 12.04
CA ILE A 151 10.60 0.52 12.83
C ILE A 151 11.76 -0.50 12.75
N GLY A 152 11.50 -1.65 12.12
CA GLY A 152 12.52 -2.65 11.81
C GLY A 152 12.08 -3.58 10.69
N LEU A 153 13.04 -4.06 9.90
CA LEU A 153 12.78 -4.91 8.74
C LEU A 153 13.88 -5.96 8.59
N THR A 154 13.48 -7.21 8.36
CA THR A 154 14.37 -8.29 7.91
C THR A 154 14.02 -8.62 6.45
N VAL A 155 15.03 -8.57 5.58
CA VAL A 155 14.88 -8.88 4.16
C VAL A 155 15.94 -9.90 3.72
N VAL A 156 15.63 -10.65 2.68
CA VAL A 156 16.58 -11.52 1.98
C VAL A 156 16.91 -10.87 0.64
N ARG A 157 18.19 -10.58 0.41
CA ARG A 157 18.69 -9.98 -0.84
C ARG A 157 18.68 -10.98 -1.99
N ALA A 158 18.89 -10.50 -3.21
CA ALA A 158 18.94 -11.34 -4.41
C ALA A 158 20.00 -12.45 -4.33
N ASP A 159 21.09 -12.24 -3.58
CA ASP A 159 22.18 -13.21 -3.36
C ASP A 159 21.92 -14.20 -2.21
N GLY A 160 20.75 -14.12 -1.56
CA GLY A 160 20.38 -14.94 -0.40
C GLY A 160 20.89 -14.41 0.94
N GLN A 161 21.64 -13.30 0.98
CA GLN A 161 22.07 -12.73 2.26
C GLN A 161 20.89 -12.10 3.01
N VAL A 162 20.80 -12.42 4.30
CA VAL A 162 19.82 -11.81 5.21
C VAL A 162 20.33 -10.45 5.67
N ALA A 163 19.60 -9.40 5.36
CA ALA A 163 19.86 -8.05 5.84
C ALA A 163 18.79 -7.63 6.87
N LYS A 164 19.21 -6.92 7.91
CA LYS A 164 18.34 -6.41 8.97
C LYS A 164 18.58 -4.93 9.16
N SER A 165 17.51 -4.19 9.44
CA SER A 165 17.59 -2.78 9.84
C SER A 165 16.59 -2.45 10.91
N GLY A 166 16.86 -1.36 11.63
CA GLY A 166 16.03 -0.91 12.73
C GLY A 166 16.07 -1.85 13.93
N GLY A 167 15.08 -1.73 14.80
CA GLY A 167 15.00 -2.48 16.06
C GLY A 167 13.80 -2.05 16.89
N LYS A 168 13.73 -2.54 18.13
CA LYS A 168 12.58 -2.31 19.03
C LYS A 168 12.48 -0.88 19.57
N VAL A 169 13.52 -0.07 19.38
CA VAL A 169 13.57 1.28 19.94
C VAL A 169 12.95 2.30 18.99
N VAL A 170 12.11 3.18 19.55
CA VAL A 170 11.38 4.23 18.80
C VAL A 170 12.33 5.23 18.13
N LYS A 171 13.55 5.40 18.64
CA LYS A 171 14.59 6.25 18.05
C LYS A 171 15.80 5.40 17.65
N ASN A 172 15.95 5.16 16.36
CA ASN A 172 17.16 4.59 15.76
C ASN A 172 17.91 5.69 15.02
N VAL A 173 19.12 6.03 15.47
CA VAL A 173 20.03 6.99 14.81
C VAL A 173 21.22 6.30 14.13
N ALA A 174 21.26 4.96 14.13
CA ALA A 174 22.31 4.16 13.54
C ALA A 174 21.78 3.35 12.35
N GLY A 175 22.47 3.46 11.22
CA GLY A 175 22.12 2.76 9.98
C GLY A 175 21.10 3.49 9.11
N TYR A 176 20.91 2.96 7.89
CA TYR A 176 19.91 3.46 6.96
C TYR A 176 18.54 2.80 7.21
N ASP A 177 17.47 3.56 7.04
CA ASP A 177 16.09 3.11 7.23
C ASP A 177 15.62 2.28 6.03
N LEU A 178 15.77 0.94 6.11
CA LEU A 178 15.27 0.06 5.04
C LEU A 178 13.74 -0.01 5.01
N GLY A 179 13.05 0.28 6.12
CA GLY A 179 11.59 0.33 6.15
C GLY A 179 11.07 1.35 5.14
N ARG A 180 11.67 2.53 5.09
CA ARG A 180 11.36 3.55 4.08
C ARG A 180 11.75 3.16 2.66
N LEU A 181 12.85 2.44 2.48
CA LEU A 181 13.33 2.04 1.16
C LEU A 181 12.47 0.94 0.54
N PHE A 182 12.06 -0.04 1.35
CA PHE A 182 11.29 -1.19 0.90
C PHE A 182 9.78 -0.93 0.81
N SER A 183 9.30 0.11 1.50
CA SER A 183 7.91 0.56 1.36
C SER A 183 7.64 1.06 -0.06
N GLY A 184 6.81 0.34 -0.83
CA GLY A 184 6.54 0.68 -2.22
C GLY A 184 7.63 0.20 -3.20
N SER A 185 8.40 -0.83 -2.83
CA SER A 185 9.47 -1.41 -3.67
C SER A 185 9.00 -2.52 -4.63
N TYR A 186 7.75 -2.99 -4.52
CA TYR A 186 7.17 -4.01 -5.41
C TYR A 186 7.99 -5.33 -5.49
N GLY A 187 8.77 -5.64 -4.44
CA GLY A 187 9.63 -6.81 -4.39
C GLY A 187 10.92 -6.71 -5.23
N THR A 188 11.21 -5.55 -5.82
CA THR A 188 12.38 -5.36 -6.72
C THR A 188 13.72 -5.27 -6.00
N LEU A 189 13.73 -5.02 -4.68
CA LEU A 189 14.97 -4.80 -3.91
C LEU A 189 15.34 -5.98 -3.00
N GLY A 190 14.41 -6.89 -2.75
CA GLY A 190 14.60 -8.03 -1.85
C GLY A 190 13.27 -8.64 -1.42
N LEU A 191 13.34 -9.84 -0.87
CA LEU A 191 12.21 -10.51 -0.24
C LEU A 191 12.05 -10.02 1.20
N ILE A 192 10.95 -9.34 1.51
CA ILE A 192 10.59 -9.01 2.89
C ILE A 192 10.18 -10.31 3.59
N VAL A 193 10.79 -10.62 4.73
CA VAL A 193 10.48 -11.85 5.51
C VAL A 193 9.96 -11.56 6.91
N GLU A 194 10.36 -10.44 7.52
CA GLU A 194 9.82 -9.99 8.81
C GLU A 194 9.76 -8.46 8.87
N ALA A 195 8.77 -7.93 9.58
CA ALA A 195 8.63 -6.51 9.87
C ALA A 195 8.34 -6.28 11.36
N THR A 196 8.90 -5.20 11.91
CA THR A 196 8.63 -4.72 13.26
C THR A 196 7.90 -3.39 13.17
N PHE A 197 6.78 -3.26 13.86
CA PHE A 197 5.90 -2.11 13.82
C PHE A 197 5.85 -1.39 15.16
N ARG A 198 5.75 -0.06 15.11
CA ARG A 198 5.19 0.72 16.22
C ARG A 198 3.68 0.60 16.21
N LEU A 199 3.10 0.42 17.39
CA LEU A 199 1.67 0.25 17.61
C LEU A 199 1.08 1.47 18.29
N HIS A 200 -0.25 1.49 18.33
CA HIS A 200 -1.04 2.52 18.98
C HIS A 200 -2.12 1.85 19.85
N PRO A 201 -2.60 2.49 20.92
CA PRO A 201 -3.77 1.99 21.62
C PRO A 201 -4.99 1.99 20.70
N VAL A 202 -5.89 1.02 20.91
CA VAL A 202 -7.26 1.11 20.38
C VAL A 202 -7.95 2.27 21.10
N PRO A 203 -8.57 3.22 20.37
CA PRO A 203 -9.24 4.35 21.00
C PRO A 203 -10.44 3.89 21.82
N SER A 204 -10.66 4.52 22.98
CA SER A 204 -11.81 4.20 23.85
C SER A 204 -13.16 4.68 23.30
N ALA A 205 -13.13 5.62 22.36
CA ALA A 205 -14.30 6.12 21.64
C ALA A 205 -13.91 6.58 20.24
N THR A 206 -14.86 6.44 19.33
CA THR A 206 -14.76 6.86 17.93
C THR A 206 -16.08 7.51 17.51
N ALA A 207 -16.02 8.53 16.67
CA ALA A 207 -17.17 9.08 15.98
C ALA A 207 -16.81 9.45 14.55
N TYR A 208 -17.76 9.27 13.65
CA TYR A 208 -17.71 9.69 12.26
C TYR A 208 -18.65 10.87 12.08
N VAL A 209 -18.17 11.96 11.50
CA VAL A 209 -19.03 13.06 11.06
C VAL A 209 -19.05 13.06 9.54
N THR A 210 -20.21 12.78 8.97
CA THR A 210 -20.41 12.70 7.52
C THR A 210 -21.20 13.91 7.05
N CYS A 211 -20.78 14.54 5.96
CA CYS A 211 -21.48 15.65 5.33
C CYS A 211 -21.65 15.36 3.84
N ALA A 212 -22.90 15.41 3.37
CA ALA A 212 -23.18 15.42 1.95
C ALA A 212 -22.74 16.78 1.36
N VAL A 213 -22.05 16.74 0.23
CA VAL A 213 -21.53 17.91 -0.49
C VAL A 213 -21.96 17.88 -1.95
N ASP A 214 -22.20 19.06 -2.53
CA ASP A 214 -22.67 19.20 -3.91
C ASP A 214 -21.61 19.88 -4.79
N GLY A 215 -20.86 19.06 -5.51
CA GLY A 215 -19.89 19.50 -6.50
C GLY A 215 -18.50 19.86 -5.97
N PRO A 216 -17.57 20.24 -6.88
CA PRO A 216 -16.15 20.42 -6.56
C PRO A 216 -15.85 21.51 -5.53
N GLU A 217 -16.53 22.65 -5.61
CA GLU A 217 -16.33 23.81 -4.73
C GLU A 217 -16.74 23.50 -3.29
N ASP A 218 -17.97 23.02 -3.09
CA ASP A 218 -18.51 22.68 -1.77
C ASP A 218 -17.67 21.58 -1.10
N THR A 219 -17.30 20.55 -1.89
CA THR A 219 -16.42 19.48 -1.41
C THR A 219 -15.08 20.04 -0.92
N ASN A 220 -14.42 20.88 -1.72
CA ASN A 220 -13.16 21.48 -1.34
C ASN A 220 -13.30 22.34 -0.08
N ASP A 221 -14.34 23.17 -0.01
CA ASP A 221 -14.56 24.08 1.11
C ASP A 221 -14.85 23.32 2.41
N ALA A 222 -15.62 22.23 2.38
CA ALA A 222 -15.83 21.35 3.51
C ALA A 222 -14.51 20.72 4.00
N VAL A 223 -13.69 20.18 3.08
CA VAL A 223 -12.38 19.61 3.39
C VAL A 223 -11.44 20.66 3.99
N GLN A 224 -11.31 21.83 3.36
CA GLN A 224 -10.45 22.90 3.85
C GLN A 224 -10.92 23.44 5.21
N THR A 225 -12.23 23.57 5.42
CA THR A 225 -12.80 24.03 6.69
C THR A 225 -12.39 23.13 7.84
N VAL A 226 -12.52 21.80 7.68
CA VAL A 226 -12.12 20.86 8.72
C VAL A 226 -10.61 20.86 8.93
N LEU A 227 -9.81 20.85 7.86
CA LEU A 227 -8.34 20.82 7.94
C LEU A 227 -7.75 22.06 8.65
N HIS A 228 -8.38 23.23 8.50
CA HIS A 228 -7.95 24.47 9.16
C HIS A 228 -8.59 24.71 10.52
N SER A 229 -9.47 23.81 10.97
CA SER A 229 -10.14 23.91 12.26
C SER A 229 -9.29 23.31 13.40
N PRO A 230 -9.57 23.66 14.67
CA PRO A 230 -8.88 23.08 15.82
C PRO A 230 -9.36 21.66 16.19
N VAL A 231 -10.27 21.04 15.41
CA VAL A 231 -10.84 19.73 15.77
C VAL A 231 -9.82 18.59 15.70
N ALA A 232 -8.73 18.78 14.95
CA ALA A 232 -7.62 17.83 14.82
C ALA A 232 -8.10 16.37 14.58
N PRO A 233 -8.68 16.09 13.41
CA PRO A 233 -9.25 14.77 13.13
C PRO A 233 -8.17 13.70 13.03
N SER A 234 -8.52 12.46 13.36
CA SER A 234 -7.65 11.30 13.14
C SER A 234 -7.51 10.98 11.65
N ALA A 235 -8.60 11.17 10.90
CA ALA A 235 -8.61 11.04 9.46
C ALA A 235 -9.74 11.88 8.85
N LEU A 236 -9.56 12.23 7.59
CA LEU A 236 -10.58 12.87 6.76
C LEU A 236 -10.52 12.22 5.39
N GLU A 237 -11.67 11.87 4.83
CA GLU A 237 -11.80 11.29 3.50
C GLU A 237 -13.02 11.86 2.78
N TYR A 238 -12.84 12.28 1.53
CA TYR A 238 -13.93 12.44 0.58
C TYR A 238 -14.14 11.14 -0.18
N ILE A 239 -15.39 10.75 -0.37
CA ILE A 239 -15.83 9.55 -1.07
C ILE A 239 -16.88 9.98 -2.11
N SER A 240 -16.66 9.65 -3.39
CA SER A 240 -17.66 9.85 -4.44
C SER A 240 -18.95 9.06 -4.14
N PRO A 241 -20.13 9.56 -4.57
CA PRO A 241 -20.35 10.75 -5.39
C PRO A 241 -20.54 12.07 -4.61
N GLY A 242 -20.16 12.17 -3.32
CA GLY A 242 -20.38 13.44 -2.60
C GLY A 242 -20.41 13.38 -1.08
N THR A 243 -19.60 12.55 -0.43
CA THR A 243 -19.57 12.50 1.04
C THR A 243 -18.19 12.85 1.58
N VAL A 244 -18.10 13.90 2.41
CA VAL A 244 -16.94 14.17 3.25
C VAL A 244 -17.14 13.51 4.61
N THR A 245 -16.20 12.66 5.01
CA THR A 245 -16.23 11.94 6.27
C THR A 245 -15.03 12.32 7.14
N VAL A 246 -15.29 12.65 8.40
CA VAL A 246 -14.29 13.02 9.40
C VAL A 246 -14.29 12.00 10.53
N LEU A 247 -13.16 11.35 10.74
CA LEU A 247 -12.94 10.40 11.84
C LEU A 247 -12.35 11.12 13.06
N LEU A 248 -12.99 10.95 14.20
CA LEU A 248 -12.54 11.44 15.49
C LEU A 248 -12.34 10.28 16.45
N GLU A 249 -11.15 10.18 17.04
CA GLU A 249 -10.82 9.11 17.99
C GLU A 249 -10.24 9.67 19.28
N GLY A 250 -10.51 9.02 20.41
CA GLY A 250 -9.97 9.41 21.70
C GLY A 250 -10.81 8.92 22.88
N VAL A 251 -11.01 9.80 23.86
CA VAL A 251 -11.88 9.55 25.03
C VAL A 251 -13.32 9.98 24.76
N PRO A 252 -14.33 9.32 25.36
CA PRO A 252 -15.75 9.54 25.04
C PRO A 252 -16.17 11.02 25.01
N ASP A 253 -15.92 11.76 26.09
CA ASP A 253 -16.34 13.17 26.18
C ASP A 253 -15.65 14.07 25.15
N GLY A 254 -14.36 13.80 24.89
CA GLY A 254 -13.55 14.55 23.93
C GLY A 254 -13.94 14.25 22.48
N VAL A 255 -14.33 13.02 22.18
CA VAL A 255 -14.86 12.64 20.86
C VAL A 255 -16.25 13.25 20.67
N ALA A 256 -17.13 13.16 21.65
CA ALA A 256 -18.48 13.74 21.57
C ALA A 256 -18.45 15.27 21.39
N ALA A 257 -17.58 15.97 22.12
CA ALA A 257 -17.43 17.42 21.97
C ALA A 257 -16.89 17.81 20.58
N ARG A 258 -15.84 17.14 20.10
CA ARG A 258 -15.29 17.39 18.77
C ARG A 258 -16.25 17.02 17.66
N ALA A 259 -17.05 15.96 17.80
CA ALA A 259 -18.02 15.55 16.80
C ALA A 259 -19.11 16.62 16.61
N ARG A 260 -19.62 17.21 17.71
CA ARG A 260 -20.54 18.36 17.64
C ARG A 260 -19.90 19.56 16.98
N GLN A 261 -18.66 19.91 17.35
CA GLN A 261 -17.95 21.03 16.74
C GLN A 261 -17.72 20.81 15.24
N THR A 262 -17.33 19.60 14.82
CA THR A 262 -17.16 19.25 13.41
C THR A 262 -18.50 19.33 12.65
N ALA A 263 -19.60 18.85 13.24
CA ALA A 263 -20.92 18.96 12.64
C ALA A 263 -21.37 20.43 12.47
N GLU A 264 -21.13 21.28 13.48
CA GLU A 264 -21.39 22.72 13.39
C GLU A 264 -20.55 23.40 12.29
N LEU A 265 -19.29 22.98 12.12
CA LEU A 265 -18.42 23.49 11.05
C LEU A 265 -18.87 23.08 9.65
N LEU A 266 -19.41 21.87 9.50
CA LEU A 266 -19.86 21.33 8.22
C LEU A 266 -21.32 21.72 7.89
N GLY A 267 -22.07 22.23 8.86
CA GLY A 267 -23.41 22.80 8.65
C GLY A 267 -24.54 21.77 8.73
N GLU A 268 -25.71 22.14 8.21
CA GLU A 268 -26.98 21.42 8.42
C GLU A 268 -27.01 20.01 7.83
N ASN A 269 -26.15 19.72 6.84
CA ASN A 269 -26.05 18.41 6.19
C ASN A 269 -25.12 17.43 6.93
N ALA A 270 -24.57 17.83 8.08
CA ALA A 270 -23.65 17.01 8.85
C ALA A 270 -24.38 16.06 9.81
N GLU A 271 -24.00 14.79 9.77
CA GLU A 271 -24.52 13.74 10.65
C GLU A 271 -23.40 13.10 11.47
N ILE A 272 -23.65 12.90 12.76
CA ILE A 272 -22.74 12.18 13.65
C ILE A 272 -23.17 10.72 13.71
N ARG A 273 -22.23 9.80 13.46
CA ARG A 273 -22.42 8.35 13.41
C ARG A 273 -21.39 7.64 14.29
N GLU A 274 -21.77 6.50 14.84
CA GLU A 274 -20.85 5.64 15.61
C GLU A 274 -20.00 4.75 14.71
N ASN A 275 -20.56 4.35 13.55
CA ASN A 275 -19.92 3.46 12.59
C ASN A 275 -19.44 4.21 11.35
N ALA A 276 -18.41 3.67 10.70
CA ALA A 276 -17.92 4.18 9.42
C ALA A 276 -19.04 4.13 8.36
N PRO A 277 -19.12 5.12 7.46
CA PRO A 277 -20.01 5.04 6.31
C PRO A 277 -19.53 3.98 5.31
N ASP A 278 -20.41 3.59 4.41
CA ASP A 278 -20.07 2.71 3.28
C ASP A 278 -18.96 3.36 2.43
N GLY A 279 -18.03 2.55 1.93
CA GLY A 279 -16.89 3.03 1.15
C GLY A 279 -15.71 3.59 1.96
N TRP A 280 -15.86 3.80 3.28
CA TRP A 280 -14.78 4.33 4.10
C TRP A 280 -13.50 3.49 4.01
N SER A 281 -12.39 4.15 3.70
CA SER A 281 -11.07 3.53 3.59
C SER A 281 -10.94 2.42 2.54
N LEU A 282 -11.86 2.36 1.57
CA LEU A 282 -11.79 1.45 0.44
C LEU A 282 -11.21 2.14 -0.80
N TYR A 283 -10.75 1.35 -1.76
CA TYR A 283 -10.48 1.88 -3.09
C TYR A 283 -11.82 2.11 -3.81
N PRO A 284 -11.92 3.13 -4.70
CA PRO A 284 -13.09 3.29 -5.55
C PRO A 284 -13.27 2.08 -6.48
N ASP A 285 -14.51 1.84 -6.89
CA ASP A 285 -14.84 0.77 -7.83
C ASP A 285 -14.27 1.07 -9.23
N GLY A 286 -13.92 0.02 -9.98
CA GLY A 286 -13.43 0.15 -11.35
C GLY A 286 -12.47 -0.94 -11.78
N THR A 287 -12.18 -0.98 -13.08
CA THR A 287 -11.22 -1.91 -13.69
C THR A 287 -9.83 -1.31 -13.86
N THR A 288 -9.72 0.02 -13.74
CA THR A 288 -8.45 0.74 -13.72
C THR A 288 -8.39 1.63 -12.49
N LEU A 289 -7.35 1.47 -11.68
CA LEU A 289 -7.14 2.26 -10.46
C LEU A 289 -5.94 3.20 -10.65
N ILE A 290 -6.18 4.49 -10.46
CA ILE A 290 -5.15 5.53 -10.55
C ILE A 290 -4.92 6.10 -9.14
N ASP A 291 -3.71 5.94 -8.63
CA ASP A 291 -3.24 6.58 -7.41
C ASP A 291 -2.80 8.01 -7.71
N ILE A 292 -3.35 8.97 -6.96
CA ILE A 292 -3.06 10.38 -7.12
C ILE A 292 -2.54 11.00 -5.83
N GLY A 293 -1.70 12.02 -5.96
CA GLY A 293 -1.35 12.86 -4.82
C GLY A 293 -0.99 14.28 -5.22
N ALA A 294 -1.51 15.24 -4.49
CA ALA A 294 -1.27 16.68 -4.62
C ALA A 294 -1.64 17.38 -3.29
N PRO A 295 -1.20 18.63 -3.04
CA PRO A 295 -1.64 19.38 -1.88
C PRO A 295 -3.18 19.38 -1.70
N PRO A 296 -3.71 19.33 -0.46
CA PRO A 296 -5.16 19.28 -0.22
C PRO A 296 -6.00 20.33 -0.97
N PRO A 297 -5.55 21.59 -1.17
CA PRO A 297 -6.31 22.60 -1.93
C PRO A 297 -6.49 22.28 -3.43
N SER A 298 -5.81 21.26 -3.96
CA SER A 298 -5.94 20.84 -5.36
C SER A 298 -7.20 20.01 -5.62
N LEU A 299 -7.93 19.60 -4.58
CA LEU A 299 -9.10 18.72 -4.69
C LEU A 299 -10.17 19.25 -5.64
N ARG A 300 -10.47 20.55 -5.59
CA ARG A 300 -11.43 21.18 -6.51
C ARG A 300 -11.03 20.93 -7.96
N ASP A 301 -9.78 21.22 -8.32
CA ASP A 301 -9.30 21.07 -9.70
C ASP A 301 -9.32 19.61 -10.15
N VAL A 302 -9.05 18.66 -9.24
CA VAL A 302 -9.15 17.21 -9.52
C VAL A 302 -10.59 16.82 -9.82
N LEU A 303 -11.54 17.19 -8.95
CA LEU A 303 -12.97 16.90 -9.12
C LEU A 303 -13.52 17.52 -10.42
N THR A 304 -13.20 18.78 -10.70
CA THR A 304 -13.60 19.44 -11.95
C THR A 304 -13.02 18.74 -13.18
N THR A 305 -11.80 18.19 -13.08
CA THR A 305 -11.16 17.49 -14.20
C THR A 305 -11.81 16.14 -14.48
N LEU A 306 -12.15 15.39 -13.44
CA LEU A 306 -12.74 14.05 -13.56
C LEU A 306 -14.21 14.11 -13.97
N GLY A 307 -14.97 15.06 -13.42
CA GLY A 307 -16.42 15.10 -13.57
C GLY A 307 -17.15 14.17 -12.59
N PRO A 308 -18.49 14.17 -12.58
CA PRO A 308 -19.29 13.47 -11.57
C PRO A 308 -19.39 11.95 -11.78
N ASP A 309 -19.10 11.45 -12.98
CA ASP A 309 -19.31 10.05 -13.36
C ASP A 309 -18.09 9.15 -13.07
N ILE A 310 -17.01 9.71 -12.53
CA ILE A 310 -15.78 8.98 -12.20
C ILE A 310 -15.61 8.93 -10.69
N ASP A 311 -15.44 7.71 -10.17
CA ASP A 311 -15.27 7.49 -8.75
C ASP A 311 -13.90 7.95 -8.24
N LEU A 312 -13.92 8.58 -7.07
CA LEU A 312 -12.75 9.17 -6.42
C LEU A 312 -12.87 9.00 -4.90
N THR A 313 -11.79 8.53 -4.27
CA THR A 313 -11.55 8.74 -2.84
C THR A 313 -10.39 9.71 -2.63
N TRP A 314 -10.48 10.56 -1.60
CA TRP A 314 -9.46 11.56 -1.30
C TRP A 314 -9.27 11.78 0.19
N SER A 315 -8.09 11.45 0.68
CA SER A 315 -7.64 11.72 2.04
C SER A 315 -7.27 13.19 2.24
N GLY A 316 -7.62 13.76 3.39
CA GLY A 316 -7.23 15.11 3.82
C GLY A 316 -5.70 15.34 3.87
N SER A 317 -4.90 14.29 3.75
CA SER A 317 -3.43 14.37 3.57
C SER A 317 -2.97 14.78 2.17
N GLY A 318 -3.87 14.87 1.19
CA GLY A 318 -3.54 15.19 -0.21
C GLY A 318 -3.22 13.96 -1.06
N HIS A 319 -3.85 12.83 -0.77
CA HIS A 319 -3.66 11.57 -1.48
C HIS A 319 -5.03 10.95 -1.77
N GLY A 320 -5.20 10.35 -2.94
CA GLY A 320 -6.47 9.75 -3.34
C GLY A 320 -6.31 8.64 -4.37
N TYR A 321 -7.44 8.04 -4.71
CA TYR A 321 -7.55 7.00 -5.72
C TYR A 321 -8.72 7.30 -6.64
N VAL A 322 -8.51 7.14 -7.95
CA VAL A 322 -9.54 7.26 -8.98
C VAL A 322 -9.83 5.88 -9.54
N GLY A 323 -11.10 5.52 -9.58
CA GLY A 323 -11.58 4.27 -10.18
C GLY A 323 -12.23 4.57 -11.52
N LEU A 324 -11.71 3.97 -12.59
CA LEU A 324 -12.30 4.09 -13.92
C LEU A 324 -13.16 2.85 -14.23
N PRO A 325 -14.37 3.05 -14.77
CA PRO A 325 -15.31 1.98 -15.02
C PRO A 325 -14.88 1.12 -16.23
N ALA A 326 -15.45 -0.08 -16.34
CA ALA A 326 -15.04 -1.08 -17.33
C ALA A 326 -15.38 -0.69 -18.78
N GLU A 327 -16.33 0.22 -18.94
CA GLU A 327 -16.87 0.66 -20.22
C GLU A 327 -15.91 1.60 -20.97
N LEU A 328 -14.93 2.20 -20.27
CA LEU A 328 -13.95 3.08 -20.91
C LEU A 328 -12.92 2.28 -21.69
N GLY A 329 -12.81 2.57 -22.98
CA GLY A 329 -11.78 1.99 -23.85
C GLY A 329 -10.38 2.55 -23.55
N PRO A 330 -9.32 1.93 -24.09
CA PRO A 330 -7.93 2.37 -23.88
C PRO A 330 -7.68 3.85 -24.18
N ASP A 331 -8.21 4.36 -25.29
CA ASP A 331 -8.07 5.78 -25.68
C ASP A 331 -8.75 6.72 -24.67
N GLU A 332 -9.93 6.36 -24.17
CA GLU A 332 -10.66 7.17 -23.18
C GLU A 332 -9.96 7.18 -21.82
N VAL A 333 -9.39 6.04 -21.42
CA VAL A 333 -8.56 5.94 -20.21
C VAL A 333 -7.31 6.81 -20.35
N ALA A 334 -6.65 6.77 -21.52
CA ALA A 334 -5.48 7.62 -21.80
C ALA A 334 -5.84 9.11 -21.71
N ASP A 335 -6.96 9.52 -22.30
CA ASP A 335 -7.46 10.90 -22.25
C ASP A 335 -7.76 11.36 -20.81
N VAL A 336 -8.42 10.53 -19.99
CA VAL A 336 -8.67 10.83 -18.57
C VAL A 336 -7.35 10.98 -17.81
N LEU A 337 -6.42 10.03 -17.99
CA LEU A 337 -5.12 10.04 -17.33
C LEU A 337 -4.29 11.27 -17.72
N ASP A 338 -4.29 11.68 -18.98
CA ASP A 338 -3.57 12.85 -19.45
C ASP A 338 -4.18 14.15 -18.91
N ARG A 339 -5.51 14.28 -18.89
CA ARG A 339 -6.18 15.42 -18.25
C ARG A 339 -5.82 15.51 -16.76
N LEU A 340 -5.85 14.37 -16.06
CA LEU A 340 -5.52 14.29 -14.64
C LEU A 340 -4.05 14.65 -14.36
N ARG A 341 -3.10 14.11 -15.13
CA ARG A 341 -1.67 14.45 -15.03
C ARG A 341 -1.43 15.93 -15.30
N ASN A 342 -2.08 16.49 -16.32
CA ASN A 342 -1.97 17.92 -16.63
C ASN A 342 -2.51 18.79 -15.49
N ALA A 343 -3.66 18.45 -14.90
CA ALA A 343 -4.21 19.17 -13.76
C ALA A 343 -3.29 19.09 -12.53
N LEU A 344 -2.83 17.90 -12.17
CA LEU A 344 -1.98 17.66 -11.00
C LEU A 344 -0.58 18.26 -11.15
N SER A 345 -0.02 18.32 -12.36
CA SER A 345 1.31 18.91 -12.61
C SER A 345 1.40 20.36 -12.16
N ARG A 346 0.31 21.13 -12.28
CA ARG A 346 0.21 22.53 -11.83
C ARG A 346 0.41 22.67 -10.32
N HIS A 347 0.13 21.60 -9.59
CA HIS A 347 0.21 21.50 -8.13
C HIS A 347 1.43 20.69 -7.66
N ARG A 348 2.36 20.35 -8.58
CA ARG A 348 3.47 19.41 -8.34
C ARG A 348 2.99 18.05 -7.81
N GLY A 349 1.79 17.65 -8.21
CA GLY A 349 1.21 16.36 -7.92
C GLY A 349 1.64 15.27 -8.90
N HIS A 350 1.08 14.08 -8.73
CA HIS A 350 1.34 12.90 -9.56
C HIS A 350 0.08 12.05 -9.73
N ALA A 351 0.04 11.29 -10.82
CA ALA A 351 -0.96 10.25 -11.08
C ALA A 351 -0.26 9.00 -11.64
N VAL A 352 -0.39 7.90 -10.92
CA VAL A 352 0.23 6.60 -11.22
C VAL A 352 -0.86 5.54 -11.30
N VAL A 353 -0.96 4.85 -12.42
CA VAL A 353 -1.87 3.72 -12.58
C VAL A 353 -1.32 2.54 -11.78
N ARG A 354 -2.11 2.04 -10.82
CA ARG A 354 -1.75 0.90 -9.99
C ARG A 354 -2.06 -0.40 -10.72
N TYR A 355 -3.28 -0.57 -11.21
CA TYR A 355 -3.68 -1.68 -12.07
C TYR A 355 -4.63 -1.17 -13.17
N ALA A 356 -4.67 -1.89 -14.28
CA ALA A 356 -5.59 -1.70 -15.40
C ALA A 356 -5.71 -3.01 -16.19
N PRO A 357 -6.75 -3.24 -17.02
CA PRO A 357 -6.82 -4.39 -17.93
C PRO A 357 -5.66 -4.40 -18.92
N GLN A 358 -5.34 -5.56 -19.51
CA GLN A 358 -4.20 -5.69 -20.41
C GLN A 358 -4.27 -4.71 -21.60
N GLU A 359 -5.41 -4.66 -22.28
CA GLU A 359 -5.65 -3.79 -23.43
C GLU A 359 -5.43 -2.29 -23.12
N VAL A 360 -5.65 -1.89 -21.87
CA VAL A 360 -5.40 -0.52 -21.41
C VAL A 360 -3.92 -0.32 -21.09
N ARG A 361 -3.29 -1.27 -20.37
CA ARG A 361 -1.86 -1.18 -20.00
C ARG A 361 -0.93 -1.10 -21.20
N ASP A 362 -1.30 -1.74 -22.31
CA ASP A 362 -0.50 -1.78 -23.53
C ASP A 362 -0.46 -0.42 -24.25
N GLU A 363 -1.44 0.46 -24.00
CA GLU A 363 -1.59 1.77 -24.68
C GLU A 363 -1.20 2.97 -23.80
N ILE A 364 -1.01 2.79 -22.49
CA ILE A 364 -0.74 3.91 -21.56
C ILE A 364 0.58 3.79 -20.81
N ASP A 365 1.19 4.93 -20.50
CA ASP A 365 2.26 4.99 -19.49
C ASP A 365 1.65 4.91 -18.09
N LEU A 366 1.88 3.81 -17.36
CA LEU A 366 1.37 3.62 -16.00
C LEU A 366 1.99 4.59 -14.98
N TRP A 367 3.25 4.97 -15.16
CA TRP A 367 4.03 5.66 -14.12
C TRP A 367 4.05 7.18 -14.29
N GLY A 368 4.06 7.66 -15.53
CA GLY A 368 4.24 9.09 -15.80
C GLY A 368 5.66 9.56 -15.48
N PRO A 369 5.86 10.87 -15.26
CA PRO A 369 7.18 11.43 -14.98
C PRO A 369 7.79 10.88 -13.68
N ILE A 370 9.03 10.36 -13.74
CA ILE A 370 9.77 9.82 -12.58
C ILE A 370 11.07 10.63 -12.36
N PRO A 371 11.05 11.72 -11.56
CA PRO A 371 12.19 12.64 -11.44
C PRO A 371 13.49 12.00 -10.92
N ALA A 372 13.39 10.96 -10.09
CA ALA A 372 14.53 10.33 -9.41
C ALA A 372 14.94 8.97 -10.03
N LEU A 373 14.52 8.65 -11.26
CA LEU A 373 14.70 7.33 -11.85
C LEU A 373 16.17 6.87 -11.89
N ALA A 374 17.10 7.78 -12.19
CA ALA A 374 18.53 7.45 -12.22
C ALA A 374 19.07 7.00 -10.84
N LEU A 375 18.57 7.62 -9.75
CA LEU A 375 18.91 7.20 -8.39
C LEU A 375 18.26 5.85 -8.05
N MET A 376 17.00 5.65 -8.44
CA MET A 376 16.29 4.39 -8.21
C MET A 376 16.99 3.21 -8.90
N ARG A 377 17.45 3.38 -10.14
CA ARG A 377 18.24 2.37 -10.87
C ARG A 377 19.55 2.05 -10.15
N ARG A 378 20.28 3.08 -9.70
CA ARG A 378 21.51 2.85 -8.91
C ARG A 378 21.26 2.09 -7.62
N VAL A 379 20.12 2.32 -6.94
CA VAL A 379 19.74 1.55 -5.76
C VAL A 379 19.43 0.09 -6.15
N LYS A 380 18.64 -0.13 -7.20
CA LYS A 380 18.36 -1.46 -7.75
C LYS A 380 19.67 -2.21 -8.03
N ASP A 381 20.62 -1.59 -8.72
CA ASP A 381 21.92 -2.18 -9.06
C ASP A 381 22.76 -2.57 -7.83
N GLN A 382 22.57 -1.90 -6.67
CA GLN A 382 23.27 -2.26 -5.43
C GLN A 382 22.62 -3.44 -4.70
N PHE A 383 21.29 -3.53 -4.73
CA PHE A 383 20.53 -4.58 -4.04
C PHE A 383 20.42 -5.86 -4.87
N ASP A 384 20.36 -5.72 -6.19
CA ASP A 384 20.13 -6.78 -7.16
C ASP A 384 20.84 -6.46 -8.50
N PRO A 385 22.18 -6.57 -8.55
CA PRO A 385 23.00 -6.18 -9.70
C PRO A 385 22.70 -6.98 -10.98
N ASP A 386 22.16 -8.20 -10.83
CA ASP A 386 21.79 -9.08 -11.94
C ASP A 386 20.31 -8.94 -12.33
N HIS A 387 19.56 -8.02 -11.69
CA HIS A 387 18.15 -7.72 -11.97
C HIS A 387 17.26 -8.97 -11.92
N ARG A 388 17.43 -9.80 -10.88
CA ARG A 388 16.71 -11.07 -10.67
C ARG A 388 15.34 -10.87 -10.05
N LEU A 389 15.16 -9.84 -9.23
CA LEU A 389 13.98 -9.64 -8.40
C LEU A 389 12.95 -8.78 -9.10
N SER A 390 11.76 -9.34 -9.33
CA SER A 390 10.60 -8.68 -9.93
C SER A 390 10.97 -7.88 -11.20
N PRO A 391 11.74 -8.44 -12.14
CA PRO A 391 12.38 -7.66 -13.21
C PRO A 391 11.33 -6.93 -14.04
N GLY A 392 11.47 -5.61 -14.16
CA GLY A 392 10.62 -4.79 -15.02
C GLY A 392 9.24 -4.47 -14.45
N ARG A 393 8.93 -4.88 -13.21
CA ARG A 393 7.62 -4.59 -12.57
C ARG A 393 7.47 -3.14 -12.13
N PHE A 394 8.57 -2.44 -11.92
CA PHE A 394 8.57 -1.11 -11.33
C PHE A 394 8.99 -0.02 -12.34
N ALA A 395 8.84 1.23 -11.90
CA ALA A 395 9.05 2.44 -12.68
C ALA A 395 10.35 2.39 -13.52
N GLY A 396 10.23 2.65 -14.82
CA GLY A 396 11.37 2.69 -15.76
C GLY A 396 12.05 1.35 -16.01
N GLY A 397 11.32 0.24 -15.83
CA GLY A 397 11.80 -1.12 -16.10
C GLY A 397 12.65 -1.73 -14.99
N ILE A 398 12.53 -1.21 -13.76
CA ILE A 398 13.22 -1.71 -12.56
C ILE A 398 12.61 -3.05 -12.10
#